data_AF-A0A1M5VIK1-F1
#
_entry.id   AF-A0A1M5VIK1-F1
#
_cell.length_a   1.000
_cell.length_b   1.000
_cell.length_c   1.000
_cell.angle_alpha   90.00
_cell.angle_beta   90.00
_cell.angle_gamma   90.00
#
_symmetry.space_group_name_H-M   'P 1'
#
loop_
_entity.id
_entity.type
_entity.pdbx_description
1 polymer ?
#
loop_
_entity_poly.entity_id
_entity_poly.type
_entity_poly.pdbx_seq_one_letter_code
_entity_poly.pdbx_strand_id
1 'polypeptide(L)'
;MLRTKTILSENDFRILAGTIDFNCVSFYCSLSNNISNTKNIFLELLERLKVKLKVKRVTGESYYNIIKPLEQVYHDVAFWEQKLVANNKILVIFLNENNMTSFLLEKELKSSVHLTSNYYLLPLFKSVTNQQLQQDSSRIKEVLFDEEKTTNRLEKIIPLAYDGKIETLYVSSKNGVYGVYDDVNKTTMIDNEKNSGNMSLINLAAITTYLHRGKVFLLDPIDMPTSGVSIQAILKS
;
A
#
# COMPACT_ATOMS: atom_id res chain seq x y z
N MET A 1 16.38 -3.76 20.04
CA MET A 1 15.53 -4.82 19.46
C MET A 1 14.27 -4.19 18.89
N LEU A 2 14.13 -4.23 17.56
CA LEU A 2 12.92 -3.83 16.84
C LEU A 2 11.72 -4.59 17.40
N ARG A 3 10.70 -3.86 17.85
CA ARG A 3 9.41 -4.43 18.26
C ARG A 3 8.52 -4.54 17.04
N THR A 4 8.03 -5.73 16.72
CA THR A 4 7.10 -5.97 15.60
C THR A 4 5.79 -6.56 16.09
N LYS A 5 4.68 -6.16 15.46
CA LYS A 5 3.39 -6.84 15.59
C LYS A 5 3.32 -8.01 14.59
N THR A 6 2.77 -9.15 14.99
CA THR A 6 2.59 -10.31 14.09
C THR A 6 1.25 -10.30 13.34
N ILE A 7 0.34 -9.43 13.76
CA ILE A 7 -1.00 -9.27 13.18
C ILE A 7 -1.21 -7.78 12.90
N LEU A 8 -1.80 -7.47 11.75
CA LEU A 8 -2.31 -6.14 11.41
C LEU A 8 -3.79 -6.09 11.78
N SER A 9 -4.12 -5.43 12.89
CA SER A 9 -5.52 -5.27 13.30
C SER A 9 -6.26 -4.28 12.40
N GLU A 10 -7.59 -4.33 12.39
CA GLU A 10 -8.42 -3.35 11.70
C GLU A 10 -8.15 -1.92 12.19
N ASN A 11 -7.93 -1.75 13.50
CA ASN A 11 -7.59 -0.44 14.07
C ASN A 11 -6.22 0.06 13.58
N ASP A 12 -5.21 -0.82 13.55
CA ASP A 12 -3.90 -0.47 13.00
C ASP A 12 -4.00 -0.04 11.54
N PHE A 13 -4.73 -0.81 10.73
CA PHE A 13 -4.93 -0.48 9.32
C PHE A 13 -5.69 0.83 9.13
N ARG A 14 -6.74 1.09 9.92
CA ARG A 14 -7.48 2.35 9.88
C ARG A 14 -6.60 3.55 10.23
N ILE A 15 -5.76 3.43 11.25
CA ILE A 15 -4.80 4.49 11.62
C ILE A 15 -3.84 4.72 10.45
N LEU A 16 -3.22 3.68 9.91
CA LEU A 16 -2.30 3.78 8.78
C LEU A 16 -2.96 4.37 7.52
N ALA A 17 -4.21 3.97 7.24
CA ALA A 17 -4.98 4.46 6.10
C ALA A 17 -5.29 5.95 6.23
N GLY A 18 -5.61 6.42 7.44
CA GLY A 18 -5.90 7.82 7.73
C GLY A 18 -4.66 8.72 7.88
N THR A 19 -3.46 8.16 7.93
CA THR A 19 -2.22 8.94 8.05
C THR A 19 -1.87 9.63 6.73
N ILE A 20 -1.85 10.96 6.77
CA ILE A 20 -1.34 11.81 5.69
C ILE A 20 -0.19 12.65 6.25
N ASP A 21 0.93 12.67 5.53
CA ASP A 21 2.14 13.44 5.86
C ASP A 21 2.88 13.79 4.55
N PHE A 22 3.94 14.59 4.59
CA PHE A 22 4.76 14.87 3.40
C PHE A 22 5.58 13.64 2.97
N ASN A 23 6.05 12.86 3.95
CA ASN A 23 7.04 11.80 3.76
C ASN A 23 6.62 10.48 4.44
N CYS A 24 5.52 9.89 3.99
CA CYS A 24 5.10 8.55 4.40
C CYS A 24 5.91 7.48 3.65
N VAL A 25 6.71 6.72 4.40
CA VAL A 25 7.47 5.57 3.90
C VAL A 25 6.72 4.28 4.18
N SER A 26 6.52 3.47 3.13
CA SER A 26 6.08 2.09 3.26
C SER A 26 7.19 1.17 2.76
N PHE A 27 7.76 0.41 3.69
CA PHE A 27 8.94 -0.41 3.47
C PHE A 27 8.58 -1.89 3.64
N TYR A 28 8.62 -2.63 2.54
CA TYR A 28 8.26 -4.05 2.46
C TYR A 28 9.52 -4.85 2.17
N CYS A 29 9.96 -5.68 3.11
CA CYS A 29 11.19 -6.48 3.00
C CYS A 29 10.89 -7.96 3.23
N SER A 30 10.87 -8.73 2.16
CA SER A 30 10.72 -10.19 2.19
C SER A 30 11.87 -10.82 2.97
N LEU A 31 11.55 -11.72 3.88
CA LEU A 31 12.55 -12.46 4.65
C LEU A 31 12.77 -13.82 4.00
N SER A 32 14.03 -14.22 3.93
CA SER A 32 14.47 -15.53 3.47
C SER A 32 15.28 -16.22 4.56
N ASN A 33 15.39 -17.54 4.50
CA ASN A 33 16.13 -18.33 5.49
C ASN A 33 17.64 -18.01 5.51
N ASN A 34 18.13 -17.27 4.51
CA ASN A 34 19.49 -16.77 4.47
C ASN A 34 19.53 -15.33 5.00
N ILE A 35 20.18 -15.15 6.16
CA ILE A 35 20.31 -13.84 6.83
C ILE A 35 20.96 -12.83 5.89
N SER A 36 22.05 -13.20 5.23
CA SER A 36 22.83 -12.33 4.36
C SER A 36 22.00 -11.87 3.15
N ASN A 37 21.25 -12.78 2.54
CA ASN A 37 20.35 -12.44 1.44
C ASN A 37 19.26 -11.45 1.88
N THR A 38 18.63 -11.72 3.03
CA THR A 38 17.61 -10.84 3.60
C THR A 38 18.16 -9.45 3.93
N LYS A 39 19.36 -9.38 4.53
CA LYS A 39 20.04 -8.11 4.82
C LYS A 39 20.41 -7.35 3.55
N ASN A 40 20.82 -8.04 2.49
CA ASN A 40 21.10 -7.41 1.19
C ASN A 40 19.83 -6.79 0.59
N ILE A 41 18.71 -7.51 0.60
CA ILE A 41 17.40 -6.97 0.17
C ILE A 41 17.03 -5.73 0.97
N PHE A 42 17.17 -5.77 2.30
CA PHE A 42 16.90 -4.62 3.16
C PHE A 42 17.78 -3.42 2.80
N LEU A 43 19.08 -3.63 2.60
CA LEU A 43 20.02 -2.58 2.23
C LEU A 43 19.69 -1.97 0.86
N GLU A 44 19.36 -2.79 -0.14
CA GLU A 44 18.93 -2.30 -1.46
C GLU A 44 17.69 -1.41 -1.38
N LEU A 45 16.70 -1.80 -0.57
CA LEU A 45 15.50 -0.99 -0.34
C LEU A 45 15.83 0.32 0.38
N LEU A 46 16.74 0.29 1.37
CA LEU A 46 17.20 1.48 2.07
C LEU A 46 17.91 2.45 1.13
N GLU A 47 18.78 1.97 0.25
CA GLU A 47 19.46 2.82 -0.74
C GLU A 47 18.47 3.41 -1.76
N ARG A 48 17.47 2.64 -2.21
CA ARG A 48 16.38 3.16 -3.05
C ARG A 48 15.57 4.26 -2.34
N LEU A 49 15.35 4.13 -1.03
CA LEU A 49 14.68 5.16 -0.24
C LEU A 49 15.52 6.44 -0.17
N LYS A 50 16.82 6.33 0.10
CA LYS A 50 17.74 7.49 0.12
C LYS A 50 17.72 8.26 -1.22
N VAL A 51 17.71 7.54 -2.34
CA VAL A 51 17.56 8.15 -3.67
C VAL A 51 16.23 8.88 -3.81
N LYS A 52 15.11 8.26 -3.39
CA LYS A 52 13.78 8.90 -3.44
C LYS A 52 13.71 10.17 -2.58
N LEU A 53 14.26 10.14 -1.36
CA LEU A 53 14.34 11.30 -0.47
C LEU A 53 15.14 12.44 -1.11
N LYS A 54 16.30 12.13 -1.72
CA LYS A 54 17.12 13.11 -2.44
C LYS A 54 16.37 13.76 -3.60
N VAL A 55 15.65 12.99 -4.41
CA VAL A 55 14.85 13.55 -5.53
C VAL A 55 13.72 14.45 -5.02
N LYS A 56 13.09 14.08 -3.91
CA LYS A 56 12.09 14.91 -3.21
C LYS A 56 12.69 16.07 -2.42
N ARG A 57 14.02 16.25 -2.45
CA ARG A 57 14.77 17.28 -1.71
C ARG A 57 14.53 17.26 -0.20
N VAL A 58 14.24 16.08 0.35
CA VAL A 58 14.14 15.86 1.78
C VAL A 58 15.54 15.85 2.36
N THR A 59 15.83 16.78 3.27
CA THR A 59 17.17 17.02 3.83
C THR A 59 17.10 17.30 5.33
N GLY A 60 18.25 17.45 5.99
CA GLY A 60 18.33 17.85 7.39
C GLY A 60 17.69 16.84 8.35
N GLU A 61 16.97 17.37 9.33
CA GLU A 61 16.34 16.57 10.40
C GLU A 61 15.31 15.58 9.86
N SER A 62 14.47 16.00 8.90
CA SER A 62 13.47 15.13 8.26
C SER A 62 14.11 13.90 7.61
N TYR A 63 15.19 14.09 6.85
CA TYR A 63 15.94 12.98 6.26
C TYR A 63 16.49 12.04 7.34
N TYR A 64 17.09 12.61 8.39
CA TYR A 64 17.69 11.84 9.47
C TYR A 64 16.66 11.02 10.25
N ASN A 65 15.50 11.62 10.56
CA ASN A 65 14.42 10.97 11.30
C ASN A 65 13.80 9.80 10.54
N ILE A 66 13.84 9.83 9.20
CA ILE A 66 13.39 8.71 8.35
C ILE A 66 14.46 7.62 8.22
N ILE A 67 15.73 7.99 7.99
CA ILE A 67 16.77 7.01 7.67
C ILE A 67 17.34 6.31 8.91
N LYS A 68 17.58 7.06 9.99
CA LYS A 68 18.23 6.53 11.19
C LYS A 68 17.50 5.32 11.78
N PRO A 69 16.15 5.30 11.92
CA PRO A 69 15.46 4.13 12.45
C PRO A 69 15.66 2.87 11.59
N LEU A 70 15.70 3.02 10.26
CA LEU A 70 15.93 1.89 9.35
C LEU A 70 17.37 1.38 9.41
N GLU A 71 18.35 2.28 9.55
CA GLU A 71 19.75 1.91 9.78
C GLU A 71 19.90 1.17 11.12
N GLN A 72 19.21 1.60 12.17
CA GLN A 72 19.18 0.88 13.44
C GLN A 72 18.62 -0.54 13.30
N VAL A 73 17.56 -0.74 12.50
CA VAL A 73 17.03 -2.08 12.19
C VAL A 73 18.06 -2.93 11.46
N TYR A 74 18.77 -2.38 10.47
CA TYR A 74 19.81 -3.12 9.74
C TYR A 74 20.92 -3.65 10.66
N HIS A 75 21.30 -2.86 11.67
CA HIS A 75 22.33 -3.22 12.66
C HIS A 75 21.79 -4.02 13.86
N ASP A 76 20.49 -4.28 13.95
CA ASP A 76 19.87 -5.02 15.05
C ASP A 76 20.08 -6.54 14.91
N VAL A 77 21.27 -7.02 15.30
CA VAL A 77 21.67 -8.43 15.19
C VAL A 77 20.65 -9.36 15.83
N ALA A 78 20.16 -9.02 17.03
CA ALA A 78 19.21 -9.84 17.78
C ALA A 78 17.87 -10.02 17.04
N PHE A 79 17.38 -8.97 16.35
CA PHE A 79 16.19 -9.09 15.51
C PHE A 79 16.38 -10.10 14.37
N TRP A 80 17.51 -10.01 13.65
CA TRP A 80 17.78 -10.86 12.50
C TRP A 80 17.99 -12.32 12.90
N GLU A 81 18.73 -12.60 13.96
CA GLU A 81 19.03 -13.99 14.36
C GLU A 81 17.78 -14.73 14.92
N GLN A 82 16.90 -14.03 15.63
CA GLN A 82 15.75 -14.68 16.29
C GLN A 82 14.53 -14.93 15.39
N LYS A 83 14.39 -14.20 14.27
CA LYS A 83 13.13 -14.16 13.49
C LYS A 83 13.15 -14.92 12.16
N LEU A 84 14.26 -15.60 11.85
CA LEU A 84 14.48 -16.26 10.55
C LEU A 84 14.02 -17.72 10.46
N VAL A 85 13.21 -18.19 11.41
CA VAL A 85 12.83 -19.62 11.51
C VAL A 85 11.59 -19.98 10.67
N ALA A 86 11.07 -19.09 9.83
CA ALA A 86 9.88 -19.40 9.03
C ALA A 86 9.92 -18.80 7.61
N ASN A 87 9.67 -19.67 6.63
CA ASN A 87 9.41 -19.30 5.24
C ASN A 87 8.20 -18.34 5.16
N ASN A 88 8.17 -17.51 4.12
CA ASN A 88 7.04 -16.64 3.75
C ASN A 88 6.72 -15.52 4.76
N LYS A 89 7.72 -15.03 5.51
CA LYS A 89 7.57 -13.84 6.34
C LYS A 89 8.00 -12.58 5.60
N ILE A 90 7.30 -11.48 5.86
CA ILE A 90 7.66 -10.15 5.39
C ILE A 90 7.73 -9.18 6.56
N LEU A 91 8.83 -8.43 6.63
CA LEU A 91 8.96 -7.26 7.48
C LEU A 91 8.32 -6.07 6.76
N VAL A 92 7.30 -5.49 7.38
CA VAL A 92 6.64 -4.27 6.89
C VAL A 92 6.89 -3.16 7.88
N ILE A 93 7.40 -2.03 7.43
CA ILE A 93 7.62 -0.84 8.25
C ILE A 93 6.90 0.33 7.60
N PHE A 94 6.02 0.96 8.38
CA PHE A 94 5.43 2.24 8.06
C PHE A 94 6.07 3.30 8.94
N LEU A 95 6.67 4.30 8.32
CA LEU A 95 7.30 5.39 9.06
C LEU A 95 7.12 6.73 8.37
N ASN A 96 7.04 7.79 9.17
CA ASN A 96 7.22 9.16 8.74
C ASN A 96 8.28 9.79 9.67
N GLU A 97 8.37 11.12 9.69
CA GLU A 97 9.36 11.83 10.52
C GLU A 97 9.13 11.64 12.03
N ASN A 98 7.89 11.36 12.42
CA ASN A 98 7.47 11.41 13.82
C ASN A 98 7.19 10.02 14.42
N ASN A 99 6.83 9.05 13.58
CA ASN A 99 6.33 7.75 14.01
C ASN A 99 6.88 6.63 13.15
N MET A 100 7.07 5.47 13.78
CA MET A 100 7.43 4.22 13.12
C MET A 100 6.59 3.09 13.71
N THR A 101 5.91 2.33 12.85
CA THR A 101 5.20 1.11 13.21
C THR A 101 5.69 -0.02 12.32
N SER A 102 6.00 -1.18 12.91
CA SER A 102 6.51 -2.33 12.17
C SER A 102 5.73 -3.60 12.45
N PHE A 103 5.66 -4.44 11.43
CA PHE A 103 4.94 -5.70 11.41
C PHE A 103 5.84 -6.79 10.85
N LEU A 104 5.67 -8.01 11.37
CA LEU A 104 6.27 -9.22 10.84
C LEU A 104 5.13 -10.17 10.47
N LEU A 105 4.73 -10.15 9.20
CA LEU A 105 3.54 -10.83 8.71
C LEU A 105 3.90 -12.12 7.95
N GLU A 106 3.09 -13.16 8.09
CA GLU A 106 3.21 -14.41 7.32
C GLU A 106 2.44 -14.29 6.00
N LYS A 107 3.06 -13.60 5.04
CA LYS A 107 2.48 -13.29 3.72
C LYS A 107 3.57 -13.27 2.65
N GLU A 108 3.26 -13.83 1.49
CA GLU A 108 4.09 -13.73 0.30
C GLU A 108 3.81 -12.40 -0.41
N LEU A 109 4.72 -11.43 -0.24
CA LEU A 109 4.63 -10.11 -0.84
C LEU A 109 6.00 -9.73 -1.42
N LYS A 110 5.99 -8.98 -2.53
CA LYS A 110 7.21 -8.49 -3.14
C LYS A 110 7.87 -7.38 -2.31
N SER A 111 9.19 -7.47 -2.19
CA SER A 111 10.00 -6.41 -1.60
C SER A 111 9.87 -5.11 -2.37
N SER A 112 9.57 -4.01 -1.68
CA SER A 112 9.36 -2.71 -2.28
C SER A 112 9.47 -1.58 -1.26
N VAL A 113 9.76 -0.37 -1.74
CA VAL A 113 9.76 0.84 -0.93
C VAL A 113 9.02 1.96 -1.64
N HIS A 114 8.15 2.63 -0.90
CA HIS A 114 7.30 3.73 -1.36
C HIS A 114 7.53 4.95 -0.47
N LEU A 115 7.56 6.15 -1.06
CA LEU A 115 7.70 7.44 -0.36
C LEU A 115 6.68 8.41 -0.94
N THR A 116 5.54 8.53 -0.29
CA THR A 116 4.35 9.25 -0.77
C THR A 116 3.73 10.08 0.35
N SER A 117 2.61 10.75 0.10
CA SER A 117 1.92 11.52 1.15
C SER A 117 1.00 10.66 2.03
N ASN A 118 0.74 9.43 1.63
CA ASN A 118 0.05 8.40 2.40
C ASN A 118 0.85 7.10 2.36
N TYR A 119 0.51 6.14 3.22
CA TYR A 119 1.12 4.82 3.13
C TYR A 119 0.57 4.01 1.96
N TYR A 120 1.44 3.21 1.35
CA TYR A 120 1.06 2.20 0.38
C TYR A 120 0.54 0.97 1.13
N LEU A 121 -0.78 0.78 1.16
CA LEU A 121 -1.47 -0.29 1.90
C LEU A 121 -2.14 -1.33 1.00
N LEU A 122 -2.17 -1.11 -0.32
CA LEU A 122 -2.86 -1.97 -1.29
C LEU A 122 -2.60 -3.48 -1.07
N PRO A 123 -1.36 -3.95 -0.88
CA PRO A 123 -1.09 -5.39 -0.70
C PRO A 123 -1.66 -5.98 0.60
N LEU A 124 -2.03 -5.13 1.56
CA LEU A 124 -2.49 -5.53 2.89
C LEU A 124 -4.01 -5.58 3.01
N PHE A 125 -4.77 -5.10 2.02
CA PHE A 125 -6.25 -5.10 2.04
C PHE A 125 -6.84 -6.48 2.31
N LYS A 126 -6.33 -7.54 1.66
CA LYS A 126 -6.78 -8.93 1.91
C LYS A 126 -6.71 -9.32 3.40
N SER A 127 -5.84 -8.68 4.19
CA SER A 127 -5.65 -8.97 5.63
C SER A 127 -6.71 -8.34 6.52
N VAL A 128 -7.40 -7.29 6.05
CA VAL A 128 -8.38 -6.52 6.83
C VAL A 128 -9.76 -6.53 6.21
N THR A 129 -9.89 -7.00 4.97
CA THR A 129 -11.18 -7.37 4.37
C THR A 129 -11.79 -8.50 5.19
N ASN A 130 -13.03 -8.31 5.65
CA ASN A 130 -13.74 -9.31 6.45
C ASN A 130 -14.03 -10.60 5.65
N GLN A 131 -14.28 -11.71 6.35
CA GLN A 131 -14.50 -13.02 5.73
C GLN A 131 -15.69 -13.03 4.77
N GLN A 132 -16.76 -12.26 5.04
CA GLN A 132 -17.91 -12.17 4.15
C GLN A 132 -17.52 -11.59 2.79
N LEU A 133 -16.77 -10.49 2.77
CA LEU A 133 -16.26 -9.89 1.54
C LEU A 133 -15.28 -10.84 0.82
N GLN A 134 -14.50 -11.65 1.55
CA GLN A 134 -13.67 -12.67 0.91
C GLN A 134 -14.49 -13.80 0.26
N GLN A 135 -15.65 -14.16 0.83
CA GLN A 135 -16.56 -15.12 0.23
C GLN A 135 -17.27 -14.50 -0.98
N ASP A 136 -17.75 -13.26 -0.86
CA ASP A 136 -18.39 -12.50 -1.93
C ASP A 136 -17.46 -12.36 -3.13
N SER A 137 -16.13 -12.37 -2.93
CA SER A 137 -15.19 -12.27 -4.05
C SER A 137 -15.28 -13.42 -5.05
N SER A 138 -15.74 -14.60 -4.61
CA SER A 138 -15.95 -15.76 -5.49
C SER A 138 -17.11 -15.57 -6.48
N ARG A 139 -18.06 -14.68 -6.18
CA ARG A 139 -19.25 -14.39 -6.99
C ARG A 139 -19.12 -13.09 -7.80
N ILE A 140 -17.94 -12.45 -7.79
CA ILE A 140 -17.73 -11.17 -8.48
C ILE A 140 -17.99 -11.27 -9.99
N LYS A 141 -17.75 -12.44 -10.61
CA LYS A 141 -18.02 -12.66 -12.04
C LYS A 141 -19.51 -12.67 -12.38
N GLU A 142 -20.39 -12.81 -11.40
CA GLU A 142 -21.85 -12.80 -11.54
C GLU A 142 -22.45 -11.42 -11.27
N VAL A 143 -21.63 -10.43 -10.87
CA VAL A 143 -22.10 -9.07 -10.60
C VAL A 143 -22.57 -8.43 -11.90
N LEU A 144 -23.86 -8.13 -11.97
CA LEU A 144 -24.45 -7.36 -13.05
C LEU A 144 -24.16 -5.87 -12.82
N PHE A 145 -23.53 -5.25 -13.81
CA PHE A 145 -23.22 -3.82 -13.76
C PHE A 145 -24.34 -3.01 -14.39
N ASP A 146 -24.89 -2.09 -13.61
CA ASP A 146 -25.69 -0.98 -14.12
C ASP A 146 -24.72 0.06 -14.72
N GLU A 147 -24.80 0.30 -16.03
CA GLU A 147 -23.90 1.23 -16.74
C GLU A 147 -23.94 2.65 -16.17
N GLU A 148 -25.06 3.07 -15.59
CA GLU A 148 -25.21 4.40 -15.00
C GLU A 148 -24.55 4.51 -13.60
N LYS A 149 -24.40 3.38 -12.91
CA LYS A 149 -23.86 3.32 -11.53
C LYS A 149 -22.48 2.71 -11.46
N THR A 150 -21.80 2.52 -12.60
CA THR A 150 -20.52 1.81 -12.64
C THR A 150 -19.49 2.55 -13.47
N THR A 151 -18.22 2.47 -13.07
CA THR A 151 -17.14 3.07 -13.83
C THR A 151 -15.81 2.38 -13.57
N ASN A 152 -15.00 2.25 -14.62
CA ASN A 152 -13.60 1.80 -14.58
C ASN A 152 -12.61 2.93 -14.88
N ARG A 153 -13.10 4.17 -15.05
CA ARG A 153 -12.26 5.32 -15.39
C ARG A 153 -11.61 5.87 -14.14
N LEU A 154 -10.30 5.65 -13.99
CA LEU A 154 -9.56 6.02 -12.79
C LEU A 154 -9.68 7.51 -12.45
N GLU A 155 -9.71 8.39 -13.47
CA GLU A 155 -9.85 9.84 -13.29
C GLU A 155 -11.23 10.25 -12.75
N LYS A 156 -12.25 9.41 -12.93
CA LYS A 156 -13.56 9.57 -12.28
C LYS A 156 -13.58 8.92 -10.89
N ILE A 157 -12.98 7.73 -10.76
CA ILE A 157 -12.99 6.95 -9.53
C ILE A 157 -12.33 7.69 -8.38
N ILE A 158 -11.18 8.34 -8.58
CA ILE A 158 -10.47 9.00 -7.47
C ILE A 158 -11.32 10.13 -6.87
N PRO A 159 -11.83 11.12 -7.62
CA PRO A 159 -12.76 12.11 -7.08
C PRO A 159 -13.98 11.50 -6.40
N LEU A 160 -14.59 10.47 -6.99
CA LEU A 160 -15.76 9.80 -6.40
C LEU A 160 -15.43 9.09 -5.08
N ALA A 161 -14.20 8.56 -4.93
CA ALA A 161 -13.72 7.99 -3.68
C ALA A 161 -13.63 9.07 -2.59
N TYR A 162 -13.05 10.23 -2.91
CA TYR A 162 -12.94 11.39 -2.00
C TYR A 162 -14.30 11.97 -1.61
N ASP A 163 -15.26 11.96 -2.55
CA ASP A 163 -16.64 12.36 -2.28
C ASP A 163 -17.42 11.29 -1.49
N GLY A 164 -16.81 10.13 -1.22
CA GLY A 164 -17.45 9.00 -0.55
C GLY A 164 -18.62 8.40 -1.33
N LYS A 165 -18.65 8.56 -2.66
CA LYS A 165 -19.73 8.08 -3.55
C LYS A 165 -19.53 6.65 -4.05
N ILE A 166 -18.42 6.01 -3.70
CA ILE A 166 -18.15 4.61 -4.06
C ILE A 166 -18.75 3.70 -2.99
N GLU A 167 -19.64 2.81 -3.42
CA GLU A 167 -20.18 1.73 -2.58
C GLU A 167 -19.18 0.58 -2.52
N THR A 168 -18.72 0.12 -3.68
CA THR A 168 -17.81 -1.00 -3.82
C THR A 168 -16.73 -0.68 -4.85
N LEU A 169 -15.47 -0.96 -4.51
CA LEU A 169 -14.31 -0.84 -5.37
C LEU A 169 -13.60 -2.18 -5.54
N TYR A 170 -13.47 -2.64 -6.78
CA TYR A 170 -12.64 -3.77 -7.17
C TYR A 170 -11.32 -3.25 -7.72
N VAL A 171 -10.21 -3.75 -7.18
CA VAL A 171 -8.85 -3.34 -7.56
C VAL A 171 -8.01 -4.57 -7.84
N SER A 172 -7.20 -4.51 -8.91
CA SER A 172 -6.31 -5.61 -9.26
C SER A 172 -5.08 -5.68 -8.33
N SER A 173 -4.67 -6.90 -8.00
CA SER A 173 -3.46 -7.25 -7.25
C SER A 173 -2.19 -6.92 -8.05
N LYS A 174 -2.27 -6.94 -9.39
CA LYS A 174 -1.19 -6.55 -10.30
C LYS A 174 -1.43 -5.09 -10.71
N ASN A 175 -0.91 -4.17 -9.90
CA ASN A 175 -1.06 -2.74 -10.13
C ASN A 175 0.03 -2.19 -11.05
N GLY A 176 -0.38 -1.26 -11.92
CA GLY A 176 0.53 -0.58 -12.85
C GLY A 176 0.24 0.89 -13.06
N VAL A 177 -0.78 1.45 -12.39
CA VAL A 177 -1.19 2.84 -12.63
C VAL A 177 -0.63 3.76 -11.56
N TYR A 178 0.22 4.68 -12.03
CA TYR A 178 0.93 5.64 -11.21
C TYR A 178 0.59 7.06 -11.65
N GLY A 179 0.72 8.01 -10.74
CA GLY A 179 0.43 9.40 -11.05
C GLY A 179 0.30 10.27 -9.81
N VAL A 180 -0.33 11.42 -9.98
CA VAL A 180 -0.59 12.42 -8.95
C VAL A 180 -2.08 12.77 -8.96
N TYR A 181 -2.64 13.03 -7.79
CA TYR A 181 -3.98 13.54 -7.64
C TYR A 181 -3.92 14.89 -6.93
N ASP A 182 -4.50 15.91 -7.55
CA ASP A 182 -4.73 17.21 -6.96
C ASP A 182 -6.16 17.24 -6.43
N ASP A 183 -6.31 17.16 -5.11
CA ASP A 183 -7.61 17.17 -4.44
C ASP A 183 -8.30 18.55 -4.46
N VAL A 184 -7.53 19.64 -4.58
CA VAL A 184 -8.06 21.00 -4.67
C VAL A 184 -8.75 21.20 -6.02
N ASN A 185 -8.05 20.83 -7.09
CA ASN A 185 -8.56 20.94 -8.46
C ASN A 185 -9.33 19.69 -8.93
N LYS A 186 -9.49 18.69 -8.05
CA LYS A 186 -10.10 17.38 -8.33
C LYS A 186 -9.58 16.70 -9.60
N THR A 187 -8.29 16.87 -9.88
CA THR A 187 -7.65 16.45 -11.14
C THR A 187 -6.71 15.28 -10.91
N THR A 188 -6.86 14.24 -11.73
CA THR A 188 -5.97 13.08 -11.74
C THR A 188 -5.02 13.18 -12.94
N MET A 189 -3.72 13.11 -12.68
CA MET A 189 -2.68 13.03 -13.70
C MET A 189 -2.07 11.64 -13.66
N ILE A 190 -2.21 10.87 -14.75
CA ILE A 190 -1.65 9.53 -14.88
C ILE A 190 -0.30 9.62 -15.59
N ASP A 191 0.71 8.98 -15.01
CA ASP A 191 2.05 8.87 -15.59
C ASP A 191 2.25 7.53 -16.30
N ASN A 192 3.08 7.53 -17.35
CA ASN A 192 3.42 6.32 -18.10
C ASN A 192 4.24 5.32 -17.29
N GLU A 193 5.05 5.80 -16.34
CA GLU A 193 5.99 4.98 -15.58
C GLU A 193 6.02 5.36 -14.10
N LYS A 194 6.35 4.38 -13.25
CA LYS A 194 6.62 4.63 -11.83
C LYS A 194 7.92 5.42 -11.69
N ASN A 195 7.87 6.51 -10.93
CA ASN A 195 9.05 7.32 -10.61
C ASN A 195 9.08 7.68 -9.10
N SER A 196 9.93 8.63 -8.71
CA SER A 196 10.08 9.09 -7.32
C SER A 196 9.07 10.18 -6.91
N GLY A 197 8.45 10.87 -7.87
CA GLY A 197 7.46 11.91 -7.65
C GLY A 197 6.02 11.41 -7.59
N ASN A 198 5.73 10.23 -8.16
CA ASN A 198 4.37 9.71 -8.27
C ASN A 198 4.01 8.62 -7.25
N MET A 199 2.71 8.37 -7.12
CA MET A 199 2.13 7.38 -6.21
C MET A 199 1.26 6.38 -6.98
N SER A 200 0.92 5.26 -6.33
CA SER A 200 -0.07 4.35 -6.88
C SER A 200 -1.46 4.97 -6.74
N LEU A 201 -2.07 5.31 -7.86
CA LEU A 201 -3.42 5.88 -7.89
C LEU A 201 -4.48 4.85 -7.48
N ILE A 202 -4.24 3.56 -7.74
CA ILE A 202 -5.09 2.45 -7.26
C ILE A 202 -5.03 2.35 -5.73
N ASN A 203 -3.84 2.47 -5.13
CA ASN A 203 -3.71 2.52 -3.68
C ASN A 203 -4.48 3.69 -3.08
N LEU A 204 -4.38 4.87 -3.70
CA LEU A 204 -5.11 6.05 -3.27
C LEU A 204 -6.61 5.81 -3.30
N ALA A 205 -7.16 5.36 -4.43
CA ALA A 205 -8.59 5.06 -4.56
C ALA A 205 -9.07 4.03 -3.52
N ALA A 206 -8.27 2.98 -3.28
CA ALA A 206 -8.58 1.94 -2.31
C ALA A 206 -8.62 2.48 -0.86
N ILE A 207 -7.58 3.19 -0.43
CA ILE A 207 -7.52 3.79 0.91
C ILE A 207 -8.66 4.78 1.11
N THR A 208 -8.88 5.69 0.16
CA THR A 208 -9.93 6.69 0.26
C THR A 208 -11.31 6.04 0.32
N THR A 209 -11.59 5.05 -0.54
CA THR A 209 -12.87 4.32 -0.50
C THR A 209 -13.09 3.64 0.84
N TYR A 210 -12.06 2.98 1.37
CA TYR A 210 -12.12 2.33 2.68
C TYR A 210 -12.41 3.32 3.81
N LEU A 211 -11.75 4.47 3.83
CA LEU A 211 -11.98 5.52 4.83
C LEU A 211 -13.41 6.10 4.75
N HIS A 212 -13.98 6.17 3.56
CA HIS A 212 -15.39 6.56 3.33
C HIS A 212 -16.39 5.40 3.48
N ARG A 213 -15.97 4.30 4.13
CA ARG A 213 -16.79 3.11 4.44
C ARG A 213 -17.31 2.36 3.21
N GLY A 214 -16.69 2.55 2.05
CA GLY A 214 -16.93 1.72 0.88
C GLY A 214 -16.21 0.37 1.01
N LYS A 215 -16.72 -0.65 0.34
CA LYS A 215 -16.12 -1.98 0.28
C LYS A 215 -14.95 -1.97 -0.70
N VAL A 216 -13.84 -2.60 -0.36
CA VAL A 216 -12.67 -2.73 -1.25
C VAL A 216 -12.27 -4.19 -1.38
N PHE A 217 -12.17 -4.65 -2.63
CA PHE A 217 -11.80 -6.01 -2.99
C PHE A 217 -10.51 -6.01 -3.79
N LEU A 218 -9.45 -6.60 -3.24
CA LEU A 218 -8.19 -6.83 -3.95
C LEU A 218 -8.24 -8.20 -4.65
N LEU A 219 -8.28 -8.20 -5.97
CA LEU A 219 -8.51 -9.39 -6.80
C LEU A 219 -7.34 -9.67 -7.72
N ASP A 220 -7.16 -10.92 -8.09
CA ASP A 220 -6.25 -11.25 -9.18
C ASP A 220 -6.85 -10.79 -10.52
N PRO A 221 -6.03 -10.40 -11.52
CA PRO A 221 -6.54 -9.84 -12.78
C PRO A 221 -7.59 -10.71 -13.49
N ILE A 222 -7.48 -12.03 -13.37
CA ILE A 222 -8.42 -13.00 -13.97
C ILE A 222 -9.77 -13.05 -13.24
N ASP A 223 -9.83 -12.53 -12.02
CA ASP A 223 -11.03 -12.46 -11.19
C ASP A 223 -11.62 -11.06 -11.15
N MET A 224 -11.01 -10.10 -11.86
CA MET A 224 -11.61 -8.78 -12.06
C MET A 224 -12.96 -8.93 -12.77
N PRO A 225 -13.96 -8.14 -12.35
CA PRO A 225 -15.30 -8.24 -12.91
C PRO A 225 -15.37 -7.93 -14.41
N THR A 226 -14.52 -7.00 -14.87
CA THR A 226 -14.37 -6.67 -16.28
C THR A 226 -12.99 -7.10 -16.72
N SER A 227 -12.91 -7.88 -17.79
CA SER A 227 -11.62 -8.35 -18.31
C SER A 227 -10.76 -7.17 -18.78
N GLY A 228 -9.46 -7.21 -18.48
CA GLY A 228 -8.49 -6.20 -18.92
C GLY A 228 -8.50 -4.88 -18.13
N VAL A 229 -9.41 -4.70 -17.16
CA VAL A 229 -9.42 -3.50 -16.31
C VAL A 229 -8.65 -3.74 -15.01
N SER A 230 -7.95 -2.71 -14.53
CA SER A 230 -7.21 -2.77 -13.26
C SER A 230 -8.02 -2.25 -12.06
N ILE A 231 -9.14 -1.58 -12.32
CA ILE A 231 -10.02 -0.98 -11.30
C ILE A 231 -11.46 -0.90 -11.83
N GLN A 232 -12.44 -1.15 -10.97
CA GLN A 232 -13.86 -1.04 -11.27
C GLN A 232 -14.59 -0.56 -10.01
N ALA A 233 -15.44 0.44 -10.13
CA ALA A 233 -16.26 0.98 -9.04
C ALA A 233 -17.76 0.77 -9.31
N ILE A 234 -18.50 0.52 -8.22
CA ILE A 234 -19.95 0.62 -8.13
C ILE A 234 -20.26 1.83 -7.24
N LEU A 235 -21.12 2.72 -7.71
CA LEU A 235 -21.49 3.95 -7.03
C LEU A 235 -22.67 3.72 -6.09
N LYS A 236 -22.71 4.46 -4.99
CA LYS A 236 -23.85 4.49 -4.07
C LYS A 236 -25.09 4.99 -4.83
N SER A 237 -26.24 4.39 -4.53
CA SER A 237 -27.54 4.88 -5.00
C SER A 237 -27.99 6.15 -4.29
#